data_AF-A0A5B8BZQ2-F1
#
_entry.id   AF-A0A5B8BZQ2-F1
#
_cell.length_a   1.000
_cell.length_b   1.000
_cell.length_c   1.000
_cell.angle_alpha   90.00
_cell.angle_beta   90.00
_cell.angle_gamma   90.00
#
_symmetry.space_group_name_H-M   'P 1'
#
loop_
_entity.id
_entity.type
_entity.pdbx_description
1 polymer ?
#
loop_
_entity_poly.entity_id
_entity_poly.type
_entity_poly.pdbx_seq_one_letter_code
_entity_poly.pdbx_strand_id
1 'polypeptide(L)'
;MNWISNYVRPKINSLFSRREVPENLWKKCPECGTMLFHRELSDNLNVCTSCDHHMQLTPRERFTALFDGGIFTEVNVPEPVADPLQFRDQKRYPDRLKAAQRATGEHEAMLVAEGEMGRTPVVAAAQDFSFIGGSMSMYVGNAFIAGAERAVKMKRPYIVFSAAGGARMQEGILALMQMPRTTVAIQMLKEAGLPYIVVLTHPTTGGVTASYAMLGDIHIAEPNALIGFAGTRVIEQTIREQLPEGFQRAEYLLDHGMLDRVTHRKKMKEELVSLCRMLMGMEPPVVGDLPAPPPEPELPAPEQPEPSQAAAGDEAAPMEEQKK
;
A
#
# COMPACT_ATOMS: atom_id res chain seq x y z
N MET A 1 10.97 -46.70 -50.46
CA MET A 1 11.28 -47.00 -49.05
C MET A 1 12.60 -46.34 -48.72
N ASN A 2 12.56 -45.21 -48.01
CA ASN A 2 13.74 -44.46 -47.61
C ASN A 2 13.80 -44.51 -46.08
N TRP A 3 14.73 -45.29 -45.54
CA TRP A 3 14.75 -45.78 -44.15
C TRP A 3 15.51 -44.85 -43.19
N ILE A 4 15.86 -43.63 -43.61
CA ILE A 4 16.75 -42.73 -42.86
C ILE A 4 16.07 -41.48 -42.28
N SER A 5 14.74 -41.32 -42.44
CA SER A 5 14.03 -40.12 -41.97
C SER A 5 13.27 -40.28 -40.64
N ASN A 6 13.43 -41.38 -39.90
CA ASN A 6 12.77 -41.56 -38.61
C ASN A 6 13.74 -41.41 -37.43
N TYR A 7 14.33 -40.22 -37.30
CA TYR A 7 14.96 -39.80 -36.04
C TYR A 7 13.92 -39.06 -35.20
N VAL A 8 13.15 -39.83 -34.43
CA VAL A 8 12.22 -39.30 -33.44
C VAL A 8 13.06 -38.66 -32.32
N ARG A 9 13.15 -37.32 -32.31
CA ARG A 9 13.75 -36.59 -31.19
C ARG A 9 12.97 -36.89 -29.90
N PRO A 10 13.63 -37.25 -28.78
CA PRO A 10 12.95 -37.44 -27.51
C PRO A 10 12.23 -36.15 -27.09
N LYS A 11 10.93 -36.25 -26.76
CA LYS A 11 10.13 -35.15 -26.18
C LYS A 11 10.48 -34.95 -24.70
N ILE A 12 11.70 -34.51 -24.40
CA ILE A 12 12.05 -33.97 -23.09
C ILE A 12 12.51 -32.53 -23.30
N ASN A 13 11.54 -31.63 -23.49
CA ASN A 13 11.79 -30.19 -23.59
C ASN A 13 11.01 -29.38 -22.52
N SER A 14 10.44 -30.05 -21.51
CA SER A 14 9.58 -29.39 -20.51
C SER A 14 10.23 -29.15 -19.14
N LEU A 15 11.54 -29.33 -19.00
CA LEU A 15 12.24 -29.10 -17.72
C LEU A 15 12.92 -27.72 -17.61
N PHE A 16 12.95 -26.94 -18.68
CA PHE A 16 13.37 -25.55 -18.64
C PHE A 16 12.27 -24.70 -19.27
N SER A 17 11.32 -24.29 -18.43
CA SER A 17 10.47 -23.14 -18.75
C SER A 17 11.39 -22.00 -19.15
N ARG A 18 11.42 -21.67 -20.44
CA ARG A 18 12.05 -20.45 -20.93
C ARG A 18 11.29 -19.33 -20.25
N ARG A 19 11.90 -18.76 -19.21
CA ARG A 19 11.53 -17.49 -18.61
C ARG A 19 11.25 -16.55 -19.77
N GLU A 20 9.99 -16.18 -19.99
CA GLU A 20 9.59 -15.29 -21.06
C GLU A 20 10.38 -13.99 -20.87
N VAL A 21 11.40 -13.79 -21.71
CA VAL A 21 12.18 -12.56 -21.70
C VAL A 21 11.28 -11.52 -22.33
N PRO A 22 10.93 -10.42 -21.64
CA PRO A 22 10.14 -9.36 -22.24
C PRO A 22 10.81 -8.91 -23.56
N GLU A 23 10.01 -8.70 -24.61
CA GLU A 23 10.54 -8.31 -25.94
C GLU A 23 11.41 -7.04 -25.88
N ASN A 24 11.19 -6.18 -24.89
CA ASN A 24 11.99 -4.98 -24.63
C ASN A 24 12.61 -5.01 -23.23
N LEU A 25 13.91 -5.29 -23.17
CA LEU A 25 14.72 -5.25 -21.95
C LEU A 25 14.86 -3.84 -21.35
N TRP A 26 14.50 -2.81 -22.11
CA TRP A 26 14.66 -1.40 -21.79
C TRP A 26 13.32 -0.67 -21.81
N LYS A 27 13.14 0.22 -20.84
CA LYS A 27 11.97 1.11 -20.73
C LYS A 27 12.46 2.56 -20.78
N LYS A 28 11.83 3.38 -21.63
CA LYS A 28 12.14 4.80 -21.71
C LYS A 28 11.46 5.54 -20.55
N CYS A 29 12.20 6.38 -19.82
CA CYS A 29 11.60 7.31 -18.86
C CYS A 29 10.79 8.37 -19.61
N PRO A 30 9.51 8.59 -19.28
CA PRO A 30 8.69 9.60 -19.94
C PRO A 30 9.16 11.03 -19.64
N GLU A 31 9.81 11.24 -18.50
CA GLU A 31 10.24 12.56 -18.04
C GLU A 31 11.58 12.99 -18.66
N CYS A 32 12.65 12.21 -18.44
CA CYS A 32 14.01 12.56 -18.88
C CYS A 32 14.44 11.87 -20.19
N GLY A 33 13.65 10.93 -20.70
CA GLY A 33 13.95 10.19 -21.94
C GLY A 33 15.04 9.12 -21.83
N THR A 34 15.69 8.97 -20.67
CA THR A 34 16.71 7.93 -20.46
C THR A 34 16.14 6.52 -20.65
N MET A 35 16.91 5.66 -21.31
CA MET A 35 16.59 4.23 -21.43
C MET A 35 17.06 3.49 -20.18
N LEU A 36 16.13 2.87 -19.46
CA LEU A 36 16.37 2.18 -18.19
C LEU A 36 16.23 0.67 -18.39
N PHE A 37 17.15 -0.11 -17.85
CA PHE A 37 17.04 -1.57 -17.89
C PHE A 37 15.93 -2.04 -16.95
N HIS A 38 15.05 -2.92 -17.43
CA HIS A 38 13.82 -3.31 -16.70
C HIS A 38 14.08 -3.87 -15.30
N ARG A 39 15.16 -4.64 -15.09
CA ARG A 39 15.48 -5.20 -13.75
C ARG A 39 15.90 -4.12 -12.78
N GLU A 40 16.82 -3.25 -13.19
CA GLU A 40 17.25 -2.11 -12.36
C GLU A 40 16.07 -1.21 -12.02
N LEU A 41 15.17 -0.98 -12.98
CA LEU A 41 13.97 -0.19 -12.75
C LEU A 41 13.01 -0.88 -11.75
N SER A 42 12.82 -2.19 -11.88
CA SER A 42 11.99 -2.99 -10.96
C SER A 42 12.58 -3.01 -9.54
N ASP A 43 13.88 -3.25 -9.40
CA ASP A 43 14.61 -3.23 -8.13
C ASP A 43 14.57 -1.83 -7.49
N ASN A 44 14.49 -0.79 -8.31
CA ASN A 44 14.31 0.59 -7.89
C ASN A 44 12.83 1.01 -7.74
N LEU A 45 11.90 0.05 -7.67
CA LEU A 45 10.46 0.25 -7.46
C LEU A 45 9.78 1.10 -8.55
N ASN A 46 10.17 0.92 -9.81
CA ASN A 46 9.72 1.74 -10.94
C ASN A 46 9.98 3.26 -10.74
N VAL A 47 11.04 3.62 -10.03
CA VAL A 47 11.54 5.00 -9.96
C VAL A 47 12.71 5.17 -10.91
N CYS A 48 12.73 6.24 -11.70
CA CYS A 48 13.82 6.50 -12.63
C CYS A 48 15.14 6.74 -11.88
N THR A 49 16.18 5.97 -12.20
CA THR A 49 17.51 6.11 -11.56
C THR A 49 18.26 7.38 -11.97
N SER A 50 17.82 8.08 -13.02
CA SER A 50 18.47 9.30 -13.51
C SER A 50 17.81 10.59 -13.05
N CYS A 51 16.48 10.66 -12.99
CA CYS A 51 15.74 11.88 -12.68
C CYS A 51 14.74 11.74 -11.53
N ASP A 52 14.73 10.60 -10.84
CA ASP A 52 13.85 10.30 -9.70
C ASP A 52 12.34 10.36 -10.02
N HIS A 53 11.96 10.32 -11.30
CA HIS A 53 10.55 10.30 -11.71
C HIS A 53 9.89 8.96 -11.34
N HIS A 54 8.72 9.05 -10.69
CA HIS A 54 7.95 7.89 -10.25
C HIS A 54 7.08 7.38 -11.39
N MET A 55 7.54 6.32 -12.04
CA MET A 55 6.80 5.68 -13.12
C MET A 55 5.68 4.81 -12.56
N GLN A 56 4.72 4.46 -13.42
CA GLN A 56 3.63 3.56 -13.08
C GLN A 56 4.16 2.23 -12.52
N LEU A 57 3.52 1.78 -11.44
CA LEU A 57 3.76 0.52 -10.75
C LEU A 57 2.42 -0.20 -10.60
N THR A 58 2.32 -1.43 -11.08
CA THR A 58 1.08 -2.21 -10.99
C THR A 58 0.72 -2.55 -9.54
N PRO A 59 -0.55 -2.83 -9.21
CA PRO A 59 -0.93 -3.26 -7.87
C PRO A 59 -0.15 -4.46 -7.34
N ARG A 60 0.07 -5.50 -8.17
CA ARG A 60 0.84 -6.69 -7.75
C ARG A 60 2.29 -6.38 -7.48
N GLU A 61 2.96 -5.63 -8.35
CA GLU A 61 4.35 -5.22 -8.11
C GLU A 61 4.45 -4.37 -6.83
N ARG A 62 3.48 -3.47 -6.62
CA ARG A 62 3.38 -2.64 -5.41
C ARG A 62 3.23 -3.49 -4.15
N PHE A 63 2.30 -4.44 -4.14
CA PHE A 63 2.08 -5.34 -3.01
C PHE A 63 3.26 -6.28 -2.77
N THR A 64 3.91 -6.76 -3.83
CA THR A 64 5.14 -7.55 -3.73
C THR A 64 6.27 -6.77 -3.04
N ALA A 65 6.38 -5.47 -3.32
CA ALA A 65 7.37 -4.61 -2.68
C ALA A 65 7.01 -4.18 -1.25
N LEU A 66 5.73 -3.99 -0.95
CA LEU A 66 5.26 -3.52 0.35
C LEU A 66 5.15 -4.64 1.38
N PHE A 67 4.49 -5.74 1.04
CA PHE A 67 4.31 -6.84 1.98
C PHE A 67 5.61 -7.59 2.24
N ASP A 68 5.74 -8.13 3.45
CA ASP A 68 6.93 -8.83 3.90
C ASP A 68 7.14 -10.11 3.08
N GLY A 69 8.33 -10.23 2.48
CA GLY A 69 8.64 -11.31 1.53
C GLY A 69 7.80 -11.29 0.25
N GLY A 70 7.04 -10.21 -0.01
CA GLY A 70 6.07 -10.16 -1.11
C GLY A 70 4.89 -11.09 -0.94
N ILE A 71 4.58 -11.51 0.30
CA ILE A 71 3.53 -12.47 0.61
C ILE A 71 2.25 -11.72 0.98
N PHE A 72 1.19 -11.96 0.21
CA PHE A 72 -0.14 -11.42 0.50
C PHE A 72 -1.23 -12.38 0.01
N THR A 73 -2.41 -12.26 0.60
CA THR A 73 -3.60 -13.01 0.22
C THR A 73 -4.59 -12.05 -0.42
N GLU A 74 -5.06 -12.37 -1.62
CA GLU A 74 -6.10 -11.59 -2.29
C GLU A 74 -7.44 -11.73 -1.56
N VAL A 75 -8.14 -10.61 -1.39
CA VAL A 75 -9.48 -10.58 -0.81
C VAL A 75 -10.49 -10.85 -1.92
N ASN A 76 -11.41 -11.78 -1.69
CA ASN A 76 -12.46 -12.09 -2.64
C ASN A 76 -13.39 -10.87 -2.82
N VAL A 77 -13.60 -10.45 -4.07
CA VAL A 77 -14.45 -9.32 -4.43
C VAL A 77 -15.71 -9.82 -5.13
N PRO A 78 -16.92 -9.43 -4.68
CA PRO A 78 -18.14 -9.78 -5.38
C PRO A 78 -18.22 -9.17 -6.79
N GLU A 79 -18.49 -10.01 -7.78
CA GLU A 79 -18.64 -9.56 -9.17
C GLU A 79 -19.92 -8.73 -9.36
N PRO A 80 -19.84 -7.56 -10.02
CA PRO A 80 -21.02 -6.83 -10.44
C PRO A 80 -21.66 -7.48 -11.67
N VAL A 81 -22.89 -7.07 -11.99
CA VAL A 81 -23.53 -7.44 -13.26
C VAL A 81 -22.70 -6.89 -14.42
N ALA A 82 -22.28 -7.75 -15.34
CA ALA A 82 -21.50 -7.34 -16.50
C ALA A 82 -22.35 -6.55 -17.51
N ASP A 83 -21.88 -5.36 -17.89
CA ASP A 83 -22.46 -4.48 -18.91
C ASP A 83 -24.00 -4.28 -18.80
N PRO A 84 -24.50 -3.75 -17.67
CA PRO A 84 -25.94 -3.58 -17.43
C PRO A 84 -26.58 -2.54 -18.37
N LEU A 85 -25.77 -1.67 -18.98
CA LEU A 85 -26.22 -0.63 -19.90
C LEU A 85 -26.13 -1.04 -21.37
N GLN A 86 -25.60 -2.23 -21.67
CA GLN A 86 -25.31 -2.69 -23.03
C GLN A 86 -24.49 -1.65 -23.82
N PHE A 87 -23.50 -1.03 -23.16
CA PHE A 87 -22.83 0.14 -23.68
C PHE A 87 -21.97 -0.19 -24.90
N ARG A 88 -22.08 0.65 -25.92
CA ARG A 88 -21.30 0.52 -27.16
C ARG A 88 -20.86 1.88 -27.66
N ASP A 89 -19.55 2.00 -27.86
CA ASP A 89 -18.95 3.06 -28.66
C ASP A 89 -18.36 2.46 -29.96
N GLN A 90 -17.13 2.82 -30.33
CA GLN A 90 -16.37 2.12 -31.37
C GLN A 90 -16.22 0.62 -31.09
N LYS A 91 -16.19 0.23 -29.81
CA LYS A 91 -16.14 -1.16 -29.33
C LYS A 91 -17.27 -1.39 -28.31
N ARG A 92 -17.70 -2.63 -28.16
CA ARG A 92 -18.62 -3.00 -27.07
C ARG A 92 -17.86 -2.96 -25.75
N TYR A 93 -18.51 -2.56 -24.67
CA TYR A 93 -17.86 -2.49 -23.36
C TYR A 93 -17.24 -3.82 -22.90
N PRO A 94 -17.89 -5.00 -23.04
CA PRO A 94 -17.29 -6.28 -22.70
C PRO A 94 -16.00 -6.60 -23.47
N ASP A 95 -15.87 -6.11 -24.70
CA ASP A 95 -14.66 -6.32 -25.51
C ASP A 95 -13.51 -5.43 -25.01
N ARG A 96 -13.82 -4.23 -24.50
CA ARG A 96 -12.84 -3.36 -23.83
C ARG A 96 -12.34 -4.00 -22.53
N LEU A 97 -13.24 -4.57 -21.72
CA LEU A 97 -12.88 -5.31 -20.51
C LEU A 97 -11.96 -6.48 -20.83
N LYS A 98 -12.33 -7.34 -21.78
CA LYS A 98 -11.49 -8.47 -22.20
C LYS A 98 -10.12 -8.04 -22.72
N ALA A 99 -10.06 -6.94 -23.47
CA ALA A 99 -8.79 -6.41 -23.96
C ALA A 99 -7.90 -5.90 -22.81
N ALA A 100 -8.47 -5.20 -21.83
CA ALA A 100 -7.76 -4.73 -20.65
C ALA A 100 -7.27 -5.90 -19.80
N GLN A 101 -8.13 -6.89 -19.50
CA GLN A 101 -7.76 -8.11 -18.78
C GLN A 101 -6.60 -8.85 -19.44
N ARG A 102 -6.57 -8.94 -20.77
CA ARG A 102 -5.46 -9.55 -21.51
C ARG A 102 -4.18 -8.72 -21.46
N ALA A 103 -4.30 -7.39 -21.45
CA ALA A 103 -3.16 -6.49 -21.44
C ALA A 103 -2.49 -6.41 -20.06
N THR A 104 -3.29 -6.45 -18.98
CA THR A 104 -2.79 -6.30 -17.61
C THR A 104 -2.60 -7.64 -16.90
N GLY A 105 -3.33 -8.67 -17.31
CA GLY A 105 -3.42 -9.94 -16.57
C GLY A 105 -4.30 -9.84 -15.32
N GLU A 106 -4.90 -8.68 -15.05
CA GLU A 106 -5.75 -8.45 -13.88
C GLU A 106 -7.22 -8.66 -14.19
N HIS A 107 -8.00 -8.97 -13.14
CA HIS A 107 -9.44 -9.11 -13.26
C HIS A 107 -10.14 -7.78 -13.55
N GLU A 108 -9.76 -6.72 -12.83
CA GLU A 108 -10.21 -5.34 -13.01
C GLU A 108 -9.18 -4.36 -12.41
N ALA A 109 -9.48 -3.06 -12.50
CA ALA A 109 -8.67 -1.93 -12.11
C ALA A 109 -8.38 -1.80 -10.61
N MET A 110 -8.86 -2.65 -9.72
CA MET A 110 -8.50 -2.58 -8.29
C MET A 110 -8.23 -3.96 -7.72
N LEU A 111 -7.03 -4.13 -7.15
CA LEU A 111 -6.62 -5.31 -6.41
C LEU A 111 -6.72 -5.05 -4.92
N VAL A 112 -7.29 -5.99 -4.18
CA VAL A 112 -7.41 -5.92 -2.72
C VAL A 112 -6.68 -7.12 -2.13
N ALA A 113 -5.83 -6.85 -1.15
CA ALA A 113 -5.02 -7.86 -0.50
C ALA A 113 -4.88 -7.61 1.00
N GLU A 114 -4.59 -8.66 1.73
CA GLU A 114 -4.16 -8.59 3.12
C GLU A 114 -2.81 -9.26 3.31
N GLY A 115 -2.04 -8.77 4.28
CA GLY A 115 -0.72 -9.30 4.59
C GLY A 115 -0.06 -8.51 5.71
N GLU A 116 1.23 -8.72 5.88
CA GLU A 116 2.04 -8.00 6.86
C GLU A 116 3.06 -7.10 6.18
N MET A 117 3.24 -5.90 6.70
CA MET A 117 4.25 -4.95 6.26
C MET A 117 5.05 -4.54 7.48
N GLY A 118 6.35 -4.87 7.54
CA GLY A 118 7.15 -4.67 8.75
C GLY A 118 6.51 -5.30 9.99
N ARG A 119 6.03 -6.55 9.88
CA ARG A 119 5.29 -7.28 10.92
C ARG A 119 4.04 -6.54 11.43
N THR A 120 3.46 -5.69 10.58
CA THR A 120 2.24 -4.92 10.88
C THR A 120 1.14 -5.43 9.96
N PRO A 121 0.09 -6.07 10.50
CA PRO A 121 -0.97 -6.65 9.68
C PRO A 121 -1.87 -5.55 9.13
N VAL A 122 -2.02 -5.51 7.80
CA VAL A 122 -2.80 -4.48 7.10
C VAL A 122 -3.69 -5.11 6.03
N VAL A 123 -4.76 -4.40 5.67
CA VAL A 123 -5.49 -4.63 4.43
C VAL A 123 -5.15 -3.48 3.49
N ALA A 124 -4.83 -3.79 2.25
CA ALA A 124 -4.49 -2.79 1.25
C ALA A 124 -5.31 -2.98 -0.02
N ALA A 125 -5.72 -1.89 -0.65
CA ALA A 125 -6.21 -1.89 -2.02
C ALA A 125 -5.33 -0.99 -2.89
N ALA A 126 -5.10 -1.39 -4.12
CA ALA A 126 -4.32 -0.60 -5.07
C ALA A 126 -5.02 -0.60 -6.42
N GLN A 127 -5.17 0.60 -6.98
CA GLN A 127 -5.80 0.80 -8.26
C GLN A 127 -4.77 0.75 -9.40
N ASP A 128 -5.13 0.12 -10.51
CA ASP A 128 -4.29 -0.01 -11.69
C ASP A 128 -4.73 0.96 -12.80
N PHE A 129 -3.94 2.00 -13.00
CA PHE A 129 -4.18 2.96 -14.08
C PHE A 129 -4.08 2.33 -15.48
N SER A 130 -3.36 1.21 -15.65
CA SER A 130 -3.23 0.54 -16.94
C SER A 130 -4.54 -0.16 -17.35
N PHE A 131 -5.40 -0.48 -16.38
CA PHE A 131 -6.71 -1.04 -16.63
C PHE A 131 -7.72 0.07 -16.96
N ILE A 132 -7.74 0.46 -18.23
CA ILE A 132 -8.66 1.46 -18.78
C ILE A 132 -8.62 2.75 -17.92
N GLY A 133 -7.41 3.29 -17.69
CA GLY A 133 -7.19 4.51 -16.92
C GLY A 133 -7.53 4.40 -15.43
N GLY A 134 -7.60 3.18 -14.90
CA GLY A 134 -7.98 2.92 -13.51
C GLY A 134 -9.37 3.46 -13.16
N SER A 135 -10.24 3.73 -14.13
CA SER A 135 -11.45 4.50 -13.83
C SER A 135 -12.40 3.71 -12.94
N MET A 136 -12.99 4.37 -11.95
CA MET A 136 -13.87 3.76 -10.96
C MET A 136 -15.12 3.15 -11.61
N SER A 137 -15.17 1.82 -11.59
CA SER A 137 -16.29 0.98 -12.02
C SER A 137 -17.08 0.45 -10.82
N MET A 138 -18.19 -0.23 -11.08
CA MET A 138 -18.92 -1.03 -10.09
C MET A 138 -18.03 -2.06 -9.40
N TYR A 139 -17.09 -2.68 -10.15
CA TYR A 139 -16.14 -3.62 -9.56
C TYR A 139 -15.18 -2.89 -8.61
N VAL A 140 -14.62 -1.75 -9.01
CA VAL A 140 -13.76 -0.94 -8.13
C VAL A 140 -14.50 -0.55 -6.85
N GLY A 141 -15.78 -0.17 -6.95
CA GLY A 141 -16.62 0.09 -5.78
C GLY A 141 -16.81 -1.15 -4.90
N ASN A 142 -17.10 -2.31 -5.48
CA ASN A 142 -17.21 -3.58 -4.74
C ASN A 142 -15.88 -3.99 -4.09
N ALA A 143 -14.77 -3.81 -4.78
CA ALA A 143 -13.42 -4.10 -4.30
C ALA A 143 -13.09 -3.22 -3.08
N PHE A 144 -13.33 -1.92 -3.19
CA PHE A 144 -13.12 -1.00 -2.08
C PHE A 144 -13.94 -1.39 -0.84
N ILE A 145 -15.23 -1.72 -1.03
CA ILE A 145 -16.11 -2.17 0.07
C ILE A 145 -15.59 -3.48 0.67
N ALA A 146 -15.22 -4.47 -0.16
CA ALA A 146 -14.69 -5.75 0.32
C ALA A 146 -13.40 -5.56 1.13
N GLY A 147 -12.53 -4.63 0.73
CA GLY A 147 -11.34 -4.26 1.49
C GLY A 147 -11.68 -3.64 2.84
N ALA A 148 -12.62 -2.67 2.87
CA ALA A 148 -13.06 -2.04 4.11
C ALA A 148 -13.73 -3.05 5.06
N GLU A 149 -14.64 -3.90 4.56
CA GLU A 149 -15.28 -4.98 5.33
C GLU A 149 -14.24 -5.96 5.88
N ARG A 150 -13.23 -6.31 5.07
CA ARG A 150 -12.13 -7.18 5.51
C ARG A 150 -11.32 -6.53 6.61
N ALA A 151 -10.98 -5.24 6.47
CA ALA A 151 -10.26 -4.47 7.48
C ALA A 151 -11.04 -4.41 8.81
N VAL A 152 -12.35 -4.11 8.76
CA VAL A 152 -13.23 -4.14 9.93
C VAL A 152 -13.26 -5.53 10.58
N LYS A 153 -13.49 -6.57 9.79
CA LYS A 153 -13.55 -7.96 10.28
C LYS A 153 -12.24 -8.39 10.96
N MET A 154 -11.10 -7.99 10.42
CA MET A 154 -9.78 -8.37 10.92
C MET A 154 -9.22 -7.38 11.94
N LYS A 155 -9.89 -6.25 12.18
CA LYS A 155 -9.43 -5.11 13.00
C LYS A 155 -8.06 -4.61 12.56
N ARG A 156 -7.90 -4.36 11.26
CA ARG A 156 -6.64 -3.93 10.65
C ARG A 156 -6.78 -2.55 10.01
N PRO A 157 -5.70 -1.75 9.94
CA PRO A 157 -5.63 -0.56 9.08
C PRO A 157 -6.03 -0.89 7.65
N TYR A 158 -6.67 0.07 6.99
CA TYR A 158 -6.97 0.00 5.57
C TYR A 158 -6.16 1.05 4.79
N ILE A 159 -5.33 0.60 3.85
CA ILE A 159 -4.46 1.46 3.05
C ILE A 159 -4.92 1.41 1.58
N VAL A 160 -5.14 2.56 0.95
CA VAL A 160 -5.58 2.62 -0.45
C VAL A 160 -4.60 3.40 -1.30
N PHE A 161 -4.04 2.74 -2.32
CA PHE A 161 -3.24 3.38 -3.37
C PHE A 161 -4.15 3.76 -4.53
N SER A 162 -4.39 5.06 -4.69
CA SER A 162 -5.29 5.58 -5.72
C SER A 162 -4.52 5.92 -6.99
N ALA A 163 -5.06 5.50 -8.14
CA ALA A 163 -4.54 5.77 -9.48
C ALA A 163 -5.70 5.73 -10.49
N ALA A 164 -6.34 6.86 -10.75
CA ALA A 164 -7.57 6.95 -11.53
C ALA A 164 -7.59 8.17 -12.46
N GLY A 165 -8.14 7.98 -13.67
CA GLY A 165 -8.52 9.08 -14.55
C GLY A 165 -9.93 9.65 -14.30
N GLY A 166 -10.74 9.00 -13.46
CA GLY A 166 -12.12 9.41 -13.17
C GLY A 166 -13.08 8.23 -12.98
N ALA A 167 -14.36 8.45 -13.28
CA ALA A 167 -15.40 7.41 -13.23
C ALA A 167 -15.50 6.65 -14.57
N ARG A 168 -15.89 5.37 -14.53
CA ARG A 168 -16.06 4.51 -15.71
C ARG A 168 -17.30 4.93 -16.51
N MET A 169 -17.12 5.78 -17.51
CA MET A 169 -18.22 6.32 -18.32
C MET A 169 -19.10 5.24 -18.97
N GLN A 170 -18.54 4.07 -19.30
CA GLN A 170 -19.26 2.95 -19.89
C GLN A 170 -20.34 2.38 -18.95
N GLU A 171 -20.23 2.63 -17.65
CA GLU A 171 -21.20 2.23 -16.64
C GLU A 171 -22.10 3.39 -16.18
N GLY A 172 -21.90 4.60 -16.74
CA GLY A 172 -22.77 5.75 -16.53
C GLY A 172 -23.00 6.09 -15.05
N ILE A 173 -24.28 6.23 -14.68
CA ILE A 173 -24.69 6.55 -13.31
C ILE A 173 -24.23 5.48 -12.29
N LEU A 174 -24.06 4.23 -12.71
CA LEU A 174 -23.64 3.16 -11.80
C LEU A 174 -22.20 3.38 -11.32
N ALA A 175 -21.31 3.88 -12.18
CA ALA A 175 -19.97 4.29 -11.78
C ALA A 175 -20.01 5.49 -10.82
N LEU A 176 -20.89 6.47 -11.06
CA LEU A 176 -21.06 7.61 -10.15
C LEU A 176 -21.52 7.17 -8.75
N MET A 177 -22.45 6.23 -8.68
CA MET A 177 -22.99 5.71 -7.42
C MET A 177 -21.93 4.97 -6.57
N GLN A 178 -20.75 4.67 -7.10
CA GLN A 178 -19.66 4.12 -6.30
C GLN A 178 -19.07 5.16 -5.35
N MET A 179 -19.19 6.46 -5.64
CA MET A 179 -18.75 7.53 -4.75
C MET A 179 -19.44 7.44 -3.37
N PRO A 180 -20.78 7.55 -3.26
CA PRO A 180 -21.44 7.42 -1.96
C PRO A 180 -21.28 6.02 -1.34
N ARG A 181 -21.22 4.95 -2.14
CA ARG A 181 -21.01 3.58 -1.61
C ARG A 181 -19.68 3.45 -0.88
N THR A 182 -18.60 3.97 -1.46
CA THR A 182 -17.28 3.94 -0.82
C THR A 182 -17.20 4.90 0.37
N THR A 183 -17.90 6.04 0.35
CA THR A 183 -18.04 6.91 1.52
C THR A 183 -18.69 6.20 2.71
N VAL A 184 -19.74 5.41 2.47
CA VAL A 184 -20.37 4.59 3.53
C VAL A 184 -19.42 3.53 4.07
N ALA A 185 -18.62 2.88 3.21
CA ALA A 185 -17.59 1.94 3.66
C ALA A 185 -16.50 2.60 4.53
N ILE A 186 -16.13 3.84 4.25
CA ILE A 186 -15.20 4.61 5.09
C ILE A 186 -15.82 4.89 6.46
N GLN A 187 -17.12 5.20 6.51
CA GLN A 187 -17.82 5.37 7.78
C GLN A 187 -17.79 4.09 8.63
N MET A 188 -17.85 2.90 8.01
CA MET A 188 -17.70 1.63 8.73
C MET A 188 -16.31 1.48 9.39
N LEU A 189 -15.24 1.91 8.70
CA LEU A 189 -13.88 1.91 9.25
C LEU A 189 -13.77 2.87 10.44
N LYS A 190 -14.33 4.08 10.28
CA LYS A 190 -14.37 5.10 11.32
C LYS A 190 -15.12 4.64 12.57
N GLU A 191 -16.27 4.01 12.40
CA GLU A 191 -17.06 3.43 13.51
C GLU A 191 -16.34 2.28 14.21
N ALA A 192 -15.52 1.52 13.48
CA ALA A 192 -14.66 0.50 14.04
C ALA A 192 -13.38 1.05 14.71
N GLY A 193 -13.14 2.37 14.61
CA GLY A 193 -11.92 3.01 15.12
C GLY A 193 -10.65 2.58 14.39
N LEU A 194 -10.75 2.23 13.11
CA LEU A 194 -9.62 1.74 12.31
C LEU A 194 -9.09 2.85 11.39
N PRO A 195 -7.75 3.01 11.30
CA PRO A 195 -7.17 4.04 10.46
C PRO A 195 -7.33 3.70 8.97
N TYR A 196 -7.76 4.70 8.21
CA TYR A 196 -7.88 4.68 6.76
C TYR A 196 -6.85 5.64 6.15
N ILE A 197 -5.81 5.08 5.51
CA ILE A 197 -4.71 5.87 4.92
C ILE A 197 -4.83 5.83 3.41
N VAL A 198 -4.76 6.99 2.76
CA VAL A 198 -4.77 7.08 1.30
C VAL A 198 -3.40 7.50 0.78
N VAL A 199 -2.87 6.71 -0.16
CA VAL A 199 -1.69 7.04 -0.93
C VAL A 199 -2.11 7.43 -2.35
N LEU A 200 -2.03 8.72 -2.66
CA LEU A 200 -2.39 9.32 -3.94
C LEU A 200 -1.22 9.17 -4.91
N THR A 201 -1.41 8.38 -5.96
CA THR A 201 -0.37 8.12 -6.98
C THR A 201 -0.73 8.77 -8.31
N HIS A 202 0.24 8.82 -9.23
CA HIS A 202 0.06 9.49 -10.52
C HIS A 202 -0.74 8.63 -11.52
N PRO A 203 -1.82 9.16 -12.13
CA PRO A 203 -2.64 10.29 -11.70
C PRO A 203 -3.79 9.84 -10.79
N THR A 204 -4.32 10.75 -9.96
CA THR A 204 -5.57 10.54 -9.22
C THR A 204 -6.51 11.69 -9.52
N THR A 205 -7.56 11.45 -10.31
CA THR A 205 -8.46 12.53 -10.78
C THR A 205 -9.95 12.19 -10.75
N GLY A 206 -10.78 13.21 -10.92
CA GLY A 206 -12.22 13.06 -11.17
C GLY A 206 -13.02 12.53 -9.97
N GLY A 207 -13.96 11.61 -10.25
CA GLY A 207 -14.85 11.05 -9.23
C GLY A 207 -14.11 10.36 -8.09
N VAL A 208 -12.92 9.81 -8.34
CA VAL A 208 -12.09 9.18 -7.30
C VAL A 208 -11.53 10.21 -6.32
N THR A 209 -10.97 11.33 -6.82
CA THR A 209 -10.55 12.44 -5.95
C THR A 209 -11.69 13.04 -5.16
N ALA A 210 -12.89 13.11 -5.74
CA ALA A 210 -14.07 13.67 -5.07
C ALA A 210 -14.81 12.64 -4.18
N SER A 211 -14.19 11.50 -3.88
CA SER A 211 -14.77 10.46 -3.02
C SER A 211 -13.69 9.85 -2.12
N TYR A 212 -13.52 8.53 -2.14
CA TYR A 212 -12.71 7.81 -1.17
C TYR A 212 -11.24 8.25 -1.13
N ALA A 213 -10.69 8.80 -2.22
CA ALA A 213 -9.29 9.21 -2.24
C ALA A 213 -8.99 10.49 -1.42
N MET A 214 -10.01 11.29 -1.10
CA MET A 214 -9.87 12.51 -0.27
C MET A 214 -10.62 12.40 1.07
N LEU A 215 -10.83 11.17 1.54
CA LEU A 215 -11.54 10.88 2.80
C LEU A 215 -10.70 10.02 3.76
N GLY A 216 -9.39 9.92 3.54
CA GLY A 216 -8.44 9.31 4.47
C GLY A 216 -8.32 10.09 5.78
N ASP A 217 -7.96 9.38 6.84
CA ASP A 217 -7.45 9.98 8.08
C ASP A 217 -6.06 10.60 7.84
N ILE A 218 -5.29 10.04 6.89
CA ILE A 218 -4.01 10.56 6.42
C ILE A 218 -3.94 10.46 4.89
N HIS A 219 -3.56 11.55 4.24
CA HIS A 219 -3.31 11.68 2.81
C HIS A 219 -1.80 11.80 2.54
N ILE A 220 -1.25 10.80 1.87
CA ILE A 220 0.14 10.77 1.41
C ILE A 220 0.13 10.83 -0.12
N ALA A 221 1.02 11.58 -0.75
CA ALA A 221 1.24 11.51 -2.18
C ALA A 221 2.64 11.03 -2.55
N GLU A 222 2.77 10.38 -3.70
CA GLU A 222 4.08 10.19 -4.34
C GLU A 222 4.54 11.52 -5.00
N PRO A 223 5.86 11.83 -5.01
CA PRO A 223 6.42 13.02 -5.65
C PRO A 223 5.90 13.28 -7.05
N ASN A 224 5.60 14.54 -7.37
CA ASN A 224 5.09 15.01 -8.66
C ASN A 224 3.78 14.34 -9.15
N ALA A 225 3.08 13.57 -8.30
CA ALA A 225 1.80 12.97 -8.67
C ALA A 225 0.79 14.05 -9.07
N LEU A 226 0.01 13.76 -10.12
CA LEU A 226 -1.05 14.67 -10.59
C LEU A 226 -2.33 14.31 -9.87
N ILE A 227 -2.86 15.24 -9.07
CA ILE A 227 -4.01 15.02 -8.22
C ILE A 227 -5.00 16.19 -8.40
N GLY A 228 -6.24 15.88 -8.80
CA GLY A 228 -7.23 16.94 -8.93
C GLY A 228 -8.58 16.50 -9.50
N PHE A 229 -9.62 17.25 -9.17
CA PHE A 229 -10.98 16.93 -9.60
C PHE A 229 -11.16 17.05 -11.13
N ALA A 230 -10.83 18.22 -11.69
CA ALA A 230 -10.90 18.47 -13.13
C ALA A 230 -9.48 18.47 -13.72
N GLY A 231 -9.33 18.01 -14.96
CA GLY A 231 -8.05 18.07 -15.66
C GLY A 231 -7.65 19.51 -15.98
N THR A 232 -6.34 19.79 -15.94
CA THR A 232 -5.74 21.12 -16.20
C THR A 232 -6.31 21.80 -17.44
N ARG A 233 -6.39 21.06 -18.55
CA ARG A 233 -6.95 21.56 -19.82
C ARG A 233 -8.38 22.12 -19.70
N VAL A 234 -9.24 21.44 -18.94
CA VAL A 234 -10.64 21.86 -18.78
C VAL A 234 -10.71 23.13 -17.92
N ILE A 235 -9.84 23.24 -16.92
CA ILE A 235 -9.76 24.40 -16.03
C ILE A 235 -9.29 25.62 -16.82
N GLU A 236 -8.15 25.53 -17.52
CA GLU A 236 -7.60 26.62 -18.34
C GLU A 236 -8.61 27.14 -19.37
N GLN A 237 -9.35 26.25 -20.02
CA GLN A 237 -10.38 26.63 -20.98
C GLN A 237 -11.55 27.38 -20.33
N THR A 238 -11.86 27.07 -19.07
CA THR A 238 -12.97 27.67 -18.33
C THR A 238 -12.61 29.06 -17.81
N ILE A 239 -11.44 29.20 -17.19
CA ILE A 239 -10.97 30.47 -16.61
C ILE A 239 -10.29 31.39 -17.64
N ARG A 240 -9.85 30.83 -18.78
CA ARG A 240 -9.11 31.51 -19.86
C ARG A 240 -7.78 32.13 -19.40
N GLU A 241 -7.14 31.48 -18.45
CA GLU A 241 -5.84 31.85 -17.89
C GLU A 241 -4.92 30.63 -17.85
N GLN A 242 -3.61 30.88 -17.82
CA GLN A 242 -2.62 29.83 -17.62
C GLN A 242 -2.56 29.44 -16.15
N LEU A 243 -2.49 28.15 -15.88
CA LEU A 243 -2.34 27.64 -14.52
C LEU A 243 -0.90 27.84 -14.04
N PRO A 244 -0.70 28.06 -12.73
CA PRO A 244 0.64 28.13 -12.16
C PRO A 244 1.48 26.89 -12.45
N GLU A 245 2.80 27.05 -12.47
CA GLU A 245 3.71 25.91 -12.53
C GLU A 245 3.47 24.98 -11.33
N GLY A 246 3.48 23.67 -11.58
CA GLY A 246 3.22 22.69 -10.54
C GLY A 246 1.75 22.59 -10.09
N PHE A 247 0.81 23.30 -10.71
CA PHE A 247 -0.61 23.18 -10.38
C PHE A 247 -1.06 21.70 -10.41
N GLN A 248 -1.83 21.30 -9.39
CA GLN A 248 -2.27 19.91 -9.15
C GLN A 248 -1.15 18.88 -8.90
N ARG A 249 0.11 19.28 -8.73
CA ARG A 249 1.18 18.38 -8.29
C ARG A 249 1.12 18.13 -6.80
N ALA A 250 1.65 17.00 -6.37
CA ALA A 250 1.72 16.60 -4.95
C ALA A 250 2.28 17.72 -4.07
N GLU A 251 3.37 18.35 -4.48
CA GLU A 251 4.01 19.45 -3.75
C GLU A 251 3.10 20.68 -3.66
N TYR A 252 2.41 21.03 -4.75
CA TYR A 252 1.41 22.09 -4.76
C TYR A 252 0.24 21.80 -3.81
N LEU A 253 -0.28 20.56 -3.81
CA LEU A 253 -1.37 20.19 -2.91
C LEU A 253 -0.94 20.20 -1.43
N LEU A 254 0.30 19.80 -1.14
CA LEU A 254 0.86 19.87 0.21
C LEU A 254 0.91 21.31 0.71
N ASP A 255 1.40 22.24 -0.11
CA ASP A 255 1.47 23.67 0.24
C ASP A 255 0.09 24.31 0.46
N HIS A 256 -0.97 23.72 -0.10
CA HIS A 256 -2.36 24.17 0.05
C HIS A 256 -3.15 23.38 1.10
N GLY A 257 -2.48 22.54 1.90
CA GLY A 257 -3.10 21.82 3.02
C GLY A 257 -4.05 20.69 2.61
N MET A 258 -3.91 20.16 1.39
CA MET A 258 -4.73 19.05 0.88
C MET A 258 -4.07 17.68 1.12
N LEU A 259 -2.79 17.66 1.52
CA LEU A 259 -2.02 16.46 1.82
C LEU A 259 -1.33 16.63 3.17
N ASP A 260 -1.15 15.52 3.88
CA ASP A 260 -0.33 15.51 5.08
C ASP A 260 1.16 15.36 4.72
N ARG A 261 1.48 14.54 3.71
CA ARG A 261 2.86 14.23 3.33
C ARG A 261 3.04 13.99 1.83
N VAL A 262 4.24 14.31 1.34
CA VAL A 262 4.76 13.82 0.06
C VAL A 262 5.92 12.88 0.37
N THR A 263 5.77 11.60 0.01
CA THR A 263 6.69 10.54 0.44
C THR A 263 7.28 9.82 -0.76
N HIS A 264 8.61 9.82 -0.83
CA HIS A 264 9.33 9.06 -1.85
C HIS A 264 9.03 7.55 -1.73
N ARG A 265 8.81 6.86 -2.85
CA ARG A 265 8.29 5.47 -2.91
C ARG A 265 9.15 4.48 -2.12
N LYS A 266 10.47 4.66 -2.14
CA LYS A 266 11.43 3.86 -1.35
C LYS A 266 11.23 3.98 0.18
N LYS A 267 10.67 5.09 0.65
CA LYS A 267 10.37 5.34 2.07
C LYS A 267 8.91 5.03 2.43
N MET A 268 8.06 4.75 1.44
CA MET A 268 6.63 4.56 1.63
C MET A 268 6.31 3.40 2.58
N LYS A 269 7.06 2.28 2.49
CA LYS A 269 6.87 1.14 3.38
C LYS A 269 7.10 1.52 4.85
N GLU A 270 8.25 2.12 5.14
CA GLU A 270 8.62 2.57 6.50
C GLU A 270 7.61 3.57 7.06
N GLU A 271 7.22 4.54 6.23
CA GLU A 271 6.24 5.56 6.57
C GLU A 271 4.89 4.96 6.97
N LEU A 272 4.33 4.09 6.11
CA LEU A 272 3.05 3.44 6.37
C LEU A 272 3.10 2.55 7.61
N VAL A 273 4.21 1.82 7.83
CA VAL A 273 4.37 0.99 9.05
C VAL A 273 4.37 1.87 10.29
N SER A 274 5.12 2.96 10.29
CA SER A 274 5.18 3.88 11.42
C SER A 274 3.80 4.46 11.75
N LEU A 275 3.08 4.95 10.73
CA LEU A 275 1.74 5.51 10.90
C LEU A 275 0.74 4.46 11.39
N CYS A 276 0.69 3.28 10.76
CA CYS A 276 -0.21 2.21 11.18
C CYS A 276 0.04 1.79 12.62
N ARG A 277 1.30 1.59 13.02
CA ARG A 277 1.63 1.18 14.39
C ARG A 277 1.28 2.25 15.41
N MET A 278 1.56 3.52 15.09
CA MET A 278 1.20 4.65 15.94
C MET A 278 -0.32 4.76 16.15
N LEU A 279 -1.10 4.74 15.06
CA LEU A 279 -2.55 4.88 15.13
C LEU A 279 -3.25 3.66 15.75
N MET A 280 -2.64 2.48 15.63
CA MET A 280 -3.14 1.23 16.24
C MET A 280 -2.62 0.98 17.66
N GLY A 281 -1.82 1.88 18.24
CA GLY A 281 -1.25 1.70 19.57
C GLY A 281 -0.29 0.51 19.70
N MET A 282 0.40 0.15 18.62
CA MET A 282 1.39 -0.93 18.58
C MET A 282 2.77 -0.39 19.01
N GLU A 283 3.67 -1.29 19.43
CA GLU A 283 5.07 -0.93 19.72
C GLU A 283 5.75 -0.29 18.50
N PRO A 284 6.81 0.50 18.64
CA PRO A 284 7.55 1.04 17.50
C PRO A 284 8.05 -0.04 16.53
N PRO A 285 8.24 0.26 15.23
CA PRO A 285 8.84 -0.69 14.29
C PRO A 285 10.28 -1.02 14.70
N VAL A 286 10.63 -2.30 14.65
CA VAL A 286 12.00 -2.76 14.93
C VAL A 286 12.87 -2.47 13.71
N VAL A 287 13.83 -1.55 13.86
CA VAL A 287 14.82 -1.22 12.82
C VAL A 287 16.14 -1.91 13.16
N GLY A 288 16.29 -3.16 12.72
CA GLY A 288 17.53 -3.96 12.85
C GLY A 288 17.39 -5.22 13.71
N ASP A 289 18.17 -6.25 13.36
CA ASP A 289 18.41 -7.41 14.23
C ASP A 289 19.57 -7.05 15.18
N LEU A 290 19.25 -6.47 16.34
CA LEU A 290 20.24 -6.32 17.39
C LEU A 290 20.52 -7.70 18.01
N PRO A 291 21.80 -8.06 18.24
CA PRO A 291 22.10 -9.26 19.01
C PRO A 291 21.48 -9.13 20.40
N ALA A 292 21.01 -10.25 20.95
CA ALA A 292 20.50 -10.28 22.33
C ALA A 292 21.56 -9.66 23.27
N PRO A 293 21.16 -8.81 24.22
CA PRO A 293 22.10 -8.28 25.19
C PRO A 293 22.82 -9.45 25.89
N PRO A 294 24.12 -9.33 26.18
CA PRO A 294 24.81 -10.34 26.98
C PRO A 294 24.06 -10.52 28.31
N PRO A 295 24.02 -11.74 28.87
CA PRO A 295 23.35 -11.98 30.15
C PRO A 295 23.87 -10.96 31.17
N GLU A 296 22.95 -10.31 31.88
CA GLU A 296 23.31 -9.39 32.96
C GLU A 296 24.24 -10.13 33.93
N PRO A 297 25.36 -9.51 34.36
CA PRO A 297 26.14 -10.09 35.43
C PRO A 297 25.20 -10.27 36.63
N GLU A 298 25.12 -11.49 37.16
CA GLU A 298 24.38 -11.78 38.38
C GLU A 298 24.79 -10.74 39.42
N LEU A 299 23.85 -9.85 39.75
CA LEU A 299 24.05 -8.93 40.85
C LEU A 299 24.30 -9.80 42.09
N PRO A 300 25.42 -9.60 42.81
CA PRO A 300 25.69 -10.38 44.00
C PRO A 300 24.48 -10.28 44.91
N ALA A 301 23.99 -11.44 45.36
CA ALA A 301 22.86 -11.52 46.27
C ALA A 301 23.11 -10.55 47.44
N PRO A 302 22.10 -9.78 47.87
CA PRO A 302 22.27 -8.87 49.00
C PRO A 302 22.83 -9.67 50.18
N GLU A 303 24.01 -9.27 50.66
CA GLU A 303 24.65 -9.85 51.84
C GLU A 303 23.61 -9.88 52.96
N GLN A 304 23.25 -11.09 53.39
CA GLN A 304 22.41 -11.25 54.56
C GLN A 304 23.16 -10.61 55.74
N PRO A 305 22.54 -9.69 56.49
CA PRO A 305 23.20 -9.12 57.65
C PRO A 305 23.58 -10.25 58.61
N GLU A 306 24.85 -10.29 58.99
CA GLU A 306 25.37 -11.27 59.94
C GLU A 306 24.49 -11.31 61.19
N PRO A 307 24.17 -12.50 61.73
CA PRO A 307 23.42 -12.59 62.97
C PRO A 307 24.24 -11.97 64.09
N SER A 308 23.76 -10.81 64.55
CA SER A 308 24.14 -10.17 65.80
C SER A 308 24.26 -11.22 66.90
N GLN A 309 25.49 -11.40 67.42
CA GLN A 309 25.73 -12.23 68.59
C GLN A 309 24.97 -11.63 69.77
N ALA A 310 23.83 -12.26 70.09
CA ALA A 310 23.08 -11.97 71.29
C ALA A 310 23.98 -12.17 72.51
N ALA A 311 23.98 -11.16 73.37
CA ALA A 311 24.71 -11.08 74.61
C ALA A 311 24.56 -12.36 75.45
N ALA A 312 25.70 -12.96 75.80
CA ALA A 312 25.77 -13.88 76.93
C ALA A 312 25.47 -13.09 78.21
N GLY A 313 24.45 -13.53 78.94
CA GLY A 313 24.08 -12.96 80.22
C GLY A 313 25.18 -13.18 81.24
N ASP A 314 25.63 -12.08 81.84
CA ASP A 314 26.50 -12.08 83.00
C ASP A 314 25.68 -12.18 84.29
N GLU A 315 26.31 -12.84 85.26
CA GLU A 315 25.77 -13.44 86.45
C GLU A 315 25.15 -12.47 87.46
N ALA A 316 24.17 -12.99 88.19
CA ALA A 316 23.63 -12.36 89.38
C ALA A 316 24.65 -12.38 90.53
N ALA A 317 24.92 -11.21 91.13
CA ALA A 317 25.55 -11.08 92.44
C ALA A 317 24.68 -10.16 93.34
N PRO A 318 24.54 -10.45 94.65
CA PRO A 318 23.58 -9.77 95.52
C PRO A 318 24.19 -8.61 96.33
N MET A 319 23.28 -7.74 96.81
CA MET A 319 23.30 -6.89 98.03
C MET A 319 24.49 -5.96 98.32
N GLU A 320 24.20 -4.67 98.51
CA GLU A 320 24.38 -3.86 99.74
C GLU A 320 24.25 -2.36 99.38
N GLU A 321 23.21 -1.68 99.88
CA GLU A 321 23.22 -0.78 101.04
C GLU A 321 23.74 0.65 100.80
N GLN A 322 22.89 1.59 101.22
CA GLN A 322 23.22 2.87 101.85
C GLN A 322 23.62 4.11 101.03
N LYS A 323 22.72 5.10 101.15
CA LYS A 323 22.91 6.43 101.79
C LYS A 323 22.91 7.68 100.90
N LYS A 324 21.95 8.53 101.28
CA LYS A 324 21.78 9.99 101.15
C LYS A 324 21.19 10.51 99.86
#